data_AF-A0A7M3X5C0-F1
#
_entry.id   AF-A0A7M3X5C0-F1
#
_cell.length_a   1.000
_cell.length_b   1.000
_cell.length_c   1.000
_cell.angle_alpha   90.00
_cell.angle_beta   90.00
_cell.angle_gamma   90.00
#
_symmetry.space_group_name_H-M   'P 1'
#
loop_
_entity.id
_entity.type
_entity.pdbx_description
1 polymer ?
#
loop_
_entity_poly.entity_id
_entity_poly.type
_entity_poly.pdbx_seq_one_letter_code
_entity_poly.pdbx_strand_id
1 'polypeptide(L)'
;MNRPALPALLLVALLGLAGCFGAVEPEEPDMIEQPVMLEEPLVEWMTPPITIELDGTPIILQIKFQGQDWALTPSIVTPMFDQVSAYGWSQTVQGYSLEFLPSMLGNYTVSVSIEPVDQVAIAPIVPSLTHTIEVVEPVAQAPVLNAPVREILEEPNLLWFEGSVEHQDLDTCTMEYSVSDGSSGSISIKEDGSWKVLLDFTEIEDTMTVTTVATCGKFTQLSDTTGTLVMLEGGGADADGDGIQDTTDRCPNGIGEAEGWKSNQNTDKDDDGCRDVDEDDDDDNDGVLDLHDLCPDSLGWISSPDADFDSDGCHDTESDEDDDNDGVLDVDDSCPYGRVGWSSTLYTDWDGDGCLDLDEDNDDDND
;
A
#
# COMPACT_ATOMS: atom_id res chain seq x y z
N MET A 1 -23.51 -25.28 132.70
CA MET A 1 -22.34 -24.38 132.87
C MET A 1 -21.85 -23.96 131.49
N ASN A 2 -21.81 -22.65 131.28
CA ASN A 2 -21.13 -21.86 130.24
C ASN A 2 -21.12 -22.30 128.76
N ARG A 3 -21.82 -21.48 127.96
CA ARG A 3 -21.54 -21.03 126.57
C ARG A 3 -20.05 -20.62 126.36
N PRO A 4 -19.53 -20.32 125.14
CA PRO A 4 -20.29 -19.87 123.95
C PRO A 4 -19.73 -20.23 122.54
N ALA A 5 -20.51 -19.82 121.52
CA ALA A 5 -20.09 -19.11 120.30
C ALA A 5 -19.13 -19.83 119.33
N LEU A 6 -19.26 -19.79 117.99
CA LEU A 6 -20.12 -19.16 117.00
C LEU A 6 -19.62 -19.78 115.64
N PRO A 7 -20.10 -19.40 114.45
CA PRO A 7 -21.09 -20.13 113.67
C PRO A 7 -20.67 -20.28 112.20
N ALA A 8 -21.61 -20.61 111.31
CA ALA A 8 -21.69 -20.02 109.96
C ALA A 8 -20.45 -20.09 109.04
N LEU A 9 -19.80 -21.25 108.92
CA LEU A 9 -18.71 -21.45 107.94
C LEU A 9 -18.92 -22.62 106.97
N LEU A 10 -20.05 -23.34 107.06
CA LEU A 10 -20.29 -24.51 106.21
C LEU A 10 -21.34 -24.29 105.10
N LEU A 11 -22.00 -23.13 105.05
CA LEU A 11 -23.06 -22.85 104.07
C LEU A 11 -22.60 -21.94 102.91
N VAL A 12 -21.34 -21.46 102.95
CA VAL A 12 -20.72 -20.67 101.87
C VAL A 12 -19.91 -21.57 100.90
N ALA A 13 -19.61 -22.82 101.28
CA ALA A 13 -18.77 -23.71 100.47
C ALA A 13 -19.52 -24.51 99.38
N LEU A 14 -20.85 -24.39 99.26
CA LEU A 14 -21.66 -25.21 98.34
C LEU A 14 -22.53 -24.41 97.35
N LEU A 15 -22.43 -23.08 97.33
CA LEU A 15 -23.11 -22.20 96.37
C LEU A 15 -22.16 -21.56 95.34
N GLY A 16 -20.91 -22.02 95.26
CA GLY A 16 -19.89 -21.56 94.30
C GLY A 16 -19.78 -22.38 93.00
N LEU A 17 -20.72 -23.29 92.72
CA LEU A 17 -20.66 -24.23 91.58
C LEU A 17 -21.79 -24.03 90.56
N ALA A 18 -22.20 -22.79 90.33
CA ALA A 18 -23.07 -22.43 89.21
C ALA A 18 -22.64 -21.06 88.62
N GLY A 19 -21.36 -20.93 88.30
CA GLY A 19 -20.85 -19.86 87.44
C GLY A 19 -20.79 -20.37 86.01
N CYS A 20 -21.70 -19.90 85.17
CA CYS A 20 -21.72 -20.15 83.73
C CYS A 20 -20.42 -19.60 83.12
N PHE A 21 -19.51 -20.47 82.67
CA PHE A 21 -18.40 -20.06 81.81
C PHE A 21 -18.97 -19.81 80.40
N GLY A 22 -19.52 -18.63 80.19
CA GLY A 22 -19.57 -18.05 78.86
C GLY A 22 -18.14 -17.66 78.50
N ALA A 23 -17.48 -18.46 77.67
CA ALA A 23 -16.31 -18.01 76.96
C ALA A 23 -16.76 -16.86 76.06
N VAL A 24 -16.48 -15.63 76.49
CA VAL A 24 -16.41 -14.51 75.55
C VAL A 24 -15.10 -14.73 74.82
N GLU A 25 -15.19 -15.27 73.59
CA GLU A 25 -14.11 -15.08 72.62
C GLU A 25 -13.87 -13.57 72.55
N PRO A 26 -12.62 -13.10 72.73
CA PRO A 26 -12.35 -11.71 72.38
C PRO A 26 -12.69 -11.57 70.90
N GLU A 27 -13.67 -10.71 70.57
CA GLU A 27 -13.77 -10.20 69.21
C GLU A 27 -12.38 -9.68 68.87
N GLU A 28 -11.74 -10.30 67.88
CA GLU A 28 -10.54 -9.73 67.29
C GLU A 28 -10.92 -8.30 66.89
N PRO A 29 -10.13 -7.28 67.28
CA PRO A 29 -10.45 -5.93 66.85
C PRO A 29 -10.51 -5.96 65.33
N ASP A 30 -11.67 -5.64 64.76
CA ASP A 30 -11.83 -5.46 63.32
C ASP A 30 -10.64 -4.64 62.85
N MET A 31 -9.71 -5.30 62.16
CA MET A 31 -8.65 -4.61 61.48
C MET A 31 -9.38 -3.74 60.48
N ILE A 32 -9.41 -2.43 60.73
CA ILE A 32 -9.79 -1.47 59.72
C ILE A 32 -8.74 -1.65 58.63
N GLU A 33 -9.07 -2.44 57.60
CA GLU A 33 -8.27 -2.54 56.40
C GLU A 33 -8.09 -1.11 55.91
N GLN A 34 -6.85 -0.64 55.88
CA GLN A 34 -6.54 0.65 55.29
C GLN A 34 -7.03 0.59 53.84
N PRO A 35 -7.68 1.64 53.33
CA PRO A 35 -8.13 1.64 51.95
C PRO A 35 -6.92 1.39 51.05
N VAL A 36 -7.00 0.35 50.20
CA VAL A 36 -5.97 0.05 49.21
C VAL A 36 -5.96 1.22 48.22
N MET A 37 -4.86 1.97 48.22
CA MET A 37 -4.61 3.06 47.29
C MET A 37 -3.89 2.48 46.07
N LEU A 38 -4.48 2.61 44.89
CA LEU A 38 -3.84 2.17 43.65
C LEU A 38 -2.82 3.21 43.17
N GLU A 39 -1.66 2.73 42.72
CA GLU A 39 -0.69 3.56 42.01
C GLU A 39 -1.18 3.83 40.59
N GLU A 40 -0.90 5.04 40.10
CA GLU A 40 -1.21 5.43 38.73
C GLU A 40 -0.40 4.57 37.74
N PRO A 41 -1.05 3.92 36.76
CA PRO A 41 -0.36 3.07 35.82
C PRO A 41 0.38 3.93 34.78
N LEU A 42 1.52 3.43 34.30
CA LEU A 42 2.12 3.94 33.07
C LEU A 42 1.37 3.33 31.88
N VAL A 43 0.83 4.18 31.01
CA VAL A 43 0.17 3.76 29.77
C VAL A 43 0.53 4.74 28.66
N GLU A 44 1.13 4.23 27.60
CA GLU A 44 1.56 5.04 26.44
C GLU A 44 1.48 4.22 25.15
N TRP A 45 1.18 4.89 24.04
CA TRP A 45 1.31 4.27 22.73
C TRP A 45 2.78 4.03 22.41
N MET A 46 3.07 2.95 21.69
CA MET A 46 4.38 2.70 21.11
C MET A 46 4.28 3.02 19.61
N THR A 47 4.76 4.22 19.22
CA THR A 47 4.86 4.70 17.83
C THR A 47 3.66 4.28 16.97
N PRO A 48 2.44 4.74 17.31
CA PRO A 48 1.25 4.32 16.61
C PRO A 48 1.21 4.96 15.22
N PRO A 49 0.87 4.22 14.15
CA PRO A 49 0.75 4.78 12.82
C PRO A 49 -0.37 5.83 12.77
N ILE A 50 -0.15 6.91 12.03
CA ILE A 50 -1.11 8.00 11.87
C ILE A 50 -1.97 7.78 10.61
N THR A 51 -1.36 7.27 9.55
CA THR A 51 -1.99 7.00 8.26
C THR A 51 -1.70 5.57 7.84
N ILE A 52 -2.70 4.87 7.27
CA ILE A 52 -2.59 3.50 6.75
C ILE A 52 -3.44 3.37 5.48
N GLU A 53 -2.99 2.59 4.51
CA GLU A 53 -3.74 2.29 3.29
C GLU A 53 -4.81 1.22 3.49
N LEU A 54 -5.88 1.28 2.69
CA LEU A 54 -6.92 0.25 2.66
C LEU A 54 -6.53 -0.93 1.73
N ASP A 55 -5.40 -1.57 2.02
CA ASP A 55 -4.78 -2.65 1.23
C ASP A 55 -5.20 -4.07 1.70
N GLY A 56 -5.92 -4.17 2.83
CA GLY A 56 -6.31 -5.44 3.44
C GLY A 56 -5.32 -5.96 4.50
N THR A 57 -4.32 -5.16 4.87
CA THR A 57 -3.42 -5.39 5.99
C THR A 57 -4.09 -4.97 7.31
N PRO A 58 -4.00 -5.77 8.39
CA PRO A 58 -4.55 -5.39 9.68
C PRO A 58 -3.74 -4.27 10.34
N ILE A 59 -4.45 -3.31 10.92
CA ILE A 59 -3.88 -2.26 11.76
C ILE A 59 -3.44 -2.86 13.09
N ILE A 60 -2.18 -2.66 13.47
CA ILE A 60 -1.60 -3.14 14.73
C ILE A 60 -1.17 -1.96 15.59
N LEU A 61 -1.74 -1.83 16.79
CA LEU A 61 -1.35 -0.83 17.78
C LEU A 61 -0.73 -1.48 19.00
N GLN A 62 0.47 -1.01 19.37
CA GLN A 62 1.18 -1.45 20.56
C GLN A 62 1.00 -0.43 21.68
N ILE A 63 0.66 -0.92 22.86
CA ILE A 63 0.48 -0.11 24.07
C ILE A 63 1.47 -0.61 25.10
N LYS A 64 2.35 0.27 25.56
CA LYS A 64 3.19 -0.03 26.72
C LYS A 64 2.37 0.21 27.98
N PHE A 65 2.35 -0.78 28.86
CA PHE A 65 1.55 -0.73 30.08
C PHE A 65 2.33 -1.26 31.28
N GLN A 66 2.38 -0.46 32.35
CA GLN A 66 2.93 -0.87 33.66
C GLN A 66 1.96 -0.43 34.76
N GLY A 67 1.21 -1.40 35.27
CA GLY A 67 0.29 -1.20 36.39
C GLY A 67 -0.21 -2.55 36.90
N GLN A 68 -0.55 -2.63 38.18
CA GLN A 68 -1.22 -3.79 38.78
C GLN A 68 -2.67 -3.42 39.08
N ASP A 69 -3.58 -4.38 38.92
CA ASP A 69 -5.01 -4.24 39.23
C ASP A 69 -5.76 -3.17 38.41
N TRP A 70 -5.30 -2.90 37.19
CA TRP A 70 -6.02 -2.12 36.18
C TRP A 70 -6.46 -3.00 35.01
N ALA A 71 -7.67 -2.76 34.51
CA ALA A 71 -8.22 -3.38 33.31
C ALA A 71 -8.21 -2.36 32.16
N LEU A 72 -7.72 -2.80 31.01
CA LEU A 72 -7.73 -2.01 29.77
C LEU A 72 -8.80 -2.58 28.85
N THR A 73 -9.69 -1.72 28.35
CA THR A 73 -10.75 -2.11 27.41
C THR A 73 -10.66 -1.25 26.15
N PRO A 74 -10.32 -1.81 24.99
CA PRO A 74 -10.31 -1.07 23.73
C PRO A 74 -11.74 -0.87 23.19
N SER A 75 -11.95 0.27 22.54
CA SER A 75 -13.12 0.62 21.74
C SER A 75 -12.63 1.26 20.45
N ILE A 76 -13.13 0.79 19.32
CA ILE A 76 -12.74 1.28 17.99
C ILE A 76 -14.01 1.81 17.32
N VAL A 77 -13.96 3.06 16.90
CA VAL A 77 -15.03 3.76 16.20
C VAL A 77 -14.64 3.97 14.75
N THR A 78 -15.49 3.53 13.84
CA THR A 78 -15.32 3.74 12.38
C THR A 78 -15.62 5.19 12.00
N PRO A 79 -15.26 5.61 10.77
CA PRO A 79 -15.63 6.93 10.23
C PRO A 79 -17.14 7.20 10.21
N MET A 80 -17.97 6.14 10.20
CA MET A 80 -19.43 6.23 10.26
C MET A 80 -20.00 6.21 11.68
N PHE A 81 -19.14 6.29 12.70
CA PHE A 81 -19.49 6.20 14.12
C PHE A 81 -20.03 4.83 14.59
N ASP A 82 -19.84 3.78 13.78
CA ASP A 82 -20.11 2.40 14.16
C ASP A 82 -18.95 1.81 14.98
N GLN A 83 -19.26 0.89 15.90
CA GLN A 83 -18.27 0.20 16.72
C GLN A 83 -17.72 -1.04 16.01
N VAL A 84 -16.40 -1.17 15.93
CA VAL A 84 -15.76 -2.40 15.41
C VAL A 84 -15.77 -3.46 16.53
N SER A 85 -16.35 -4.61 16.23
CA SER A 85 -16.45 -5.73 17.18
C SER A 85 -15.46 -6.87 16.90
N ALA A 86 -14.91 -6.93 15.68
CA ALA A 86 -13.92 -7.90 15.29
C ALA A 86 -12.51 -7.29 15.42
N TYR A 87 -11.89 -7.50 16.57
CA TYR A 87 -10.51 -7.10 16.84
C TYR A 87 -9.80 -8.17 17.68
N GLY A 88 -8.50 -8.30 17.47
CA GLY A 88 -7.59 -9.06 18.33
C GLY A 88 -7.11 -8.18 19.48
N TRP A 89 -7.20 -8.68 20.71
CA TRP A 89 -6.65 -8.02 21.90
C TRP A 89 -5.81 -9.02 22.68
N SER A 90 -4.51 -8.76 22.77
CA SER A 90 -3.56 -9.67 23.41
C SER A 90 -2.59 -8.94 24.32
N GLN A 91 -2.09 -9.63 25.34
CA GLN A 91 -1.11 -9.09 26.27
C GLN A 91 0.30 -9.43 25.80
N THR A 92 1.19 -8.44 25.78
CA THR A 92 2.59 -8.57 25.37
C THR A 92 3.53 -8.45 26.57
N VAL A 93 4.84 -8.60 26.36
CA VAL A 93 5.84 -8.43 27.43
C VAL A 93 5.92 -6.96 27.91
N GLN A 94 5.59 -6.00 27.04
CA GLN A 94 5.68 -4.57 27.33
C GLN A 94 4.32 -3.92 27.63
N GLY A 95 3.20 -4.60 27.34
CA GLY A 95 1.85 -4.14 27.66
C GLY A 95 0.78 -4.92 26.89
N TYR A 96 0.16 -4.30 25.89
CA TYR A 96 -0.94 -4.87 25.09
C TYR A 96 -0.77 -4.60 23.59
N SER A 97 -1.38 -5.46 22.77
CA SER A 97 -1.45 -5.34 21.32
C SER A 97 -2.92 -5.40 20.90
N LEU A 98 -3.37 -4.37 20.16
CA LEU A 98 -4.67 -4.31 19.50
C LEU A 98 -4.47 -4.52 18.00
N GLU A 99 -5.27 -5.37 17.41
CA GLU A 99 -5.23 -5.67 15.97
C GLU A 99 -6.65 -5.63 15.38
N PHE A 100 -6.87 -4.92 14.28
CA PHE A 100 -8.16 -4.95 13.58
C PHE A 100 -7.98 -4.65 12.09
N LEU A 101 -8.90 -5.15 11.27
CA LEU A 101 -8.88 -4.92 9.82
C LEU A 101 -9.81 -3.73 9.48
N PRO A 102 -9.30 -2.65 8.85
CA PRO A 102 -10.14 -1.57 8.37
C PRO A 102 -11.01 -2.06 7.20
N SER A 103 -12.18 -1.45 7.03
CA SER A 103 -13.18 -1.89 6.05
C SER A 103 -13.69 -0.77 5.14
N MET A 104 -13.23 0.45 5.38
CA MET A 104 -13.59 1.64 4.62
C MET A 104 -12.56 2.75 4.86
N LEU A 105 -12.59 3.75 4.00
CA LEU A 105 -11.74 4.92 4.08
C LEU A 105 -12.19 5.89 5.19
N GLY A 106 -11.24 6.67 5.70
CA GLY A 106 -11.42 7.76 6.65
C GLY A 106 -10.90 7.46 8.06
N ASN A 107 -11.23 8.36 9.00
CA ASN A 107 -10.69 8.33 10.35
C ASN A 107 -11.31 7.27 11.27
N TYR A 108 -10.48 6.34 11.71
CA TYR A 108 -10.79 5.41 12.79
C TYR A 108 -10.29 5.97 14.11
N THR A 109 -11.16 6.04 15.12
CA THR A 109 -10.78 6.48 16.47
C THR A 109 -10.70 5.28 17.39
N VAL A 110 -9.52 5.03 17.94
CA VAL A 110 -9.29 4.02 18.97
C VAL A 110 -9.24 4.69 20.33
N SER A 111 -10.01 4.18 21.28
CA SER A 111 -10.00 4.61 22.67
C SER A 111 -9.83 3.41 23.60
N VAL A 112 -8.87 3.48 24.52
CA VAL A 112 -8.63 2.45 25.52
C VAL A 112 -9.03 3.02 26.88
N SER A 113 -10.11 2.49 27.46
CA SER A 113 -10.50 2.83 28.83
C SER A 113 -9.61 2.07 29.82
N ILE A 114 -9.19 2.78 30.87
CA ILE A 114 -8.34 2.24 31.93
C ILE A 114 -9.14 2.36 33.23
N GLU A 115 -9.58 1.22 33.76
CA GLU A 115 -10.42 1.16 34.95
C GLU A 115 -9.80 0.23 36.00
N PRO A 116 -9.93 0.54 37.30
CA PRO A 116 -9.46 -0.38 38.34
C PRO A 116 -10.26 -1.68 38.30
N VAL A 117 -9.56 -2.82 38.41
CA VAL A 117 -10.18 -4.16 38.46
C VAL A 117 -11.07 -4.31 39.69
N ASP A 118 -10.64 -3.74 40.82
CA ASP A 118 -11.40 -3.70 42.06
C ASP A 118 -12.03 -2.30 42.27
N GLN A 119 -13.37 -2.25 42.23
CA GLN A 119 -14.14 -1.01 42.43
C GLN A 119 -14.15 -0.51 43.87
N VAL A 120 -13.59 -1.27 44.82
CA VAL A 120 -13.49 -0.90 46.24
C VAL A 120 -12.17 -0.17 46.54
N ALA A 121 -11.18 -0.25 45.64
CA ALA A 121 -9.91 0.44 45.78
C ALA A 121 -10.06 1.95 45.53
N ILE A 122 -9.30 2.76 46.28
CA ILE A 122 -9.21 4.20 46.00
C ILE A 122 -8.17 4.39 44.90
N ALA A 123 -8.64 4.63 43.68
CA ALA A 123 -7.81 4.80 42.49
C ALA A 123 -7.76 6.26 42.00
N PRO A 124 -6.65 6.72 41.41
CA PRO A 124 -6.62 7.96 40.64
C PRO A 124 -7.53 7.86 39.41
N ILE A 125 -7.98 9.01 38.90
CA ILE A 125 -8.71 9.05 37.62
C ILE A 125 -7.66 9.07 36.51
N VAL A 126 -7.63 8.01 35.70
CA VAL A 126 -6.72 7.89 34.56
C VAL A 126 -7.53 8.23 33.29
N PRO A 127 -7.08 9.16 32.44
CA PRO A 127 -7.75 9.45 31.17
C PRO A 127 -7.63 8.24 30.23
N SER A 128 -8.63 8.06 29.37
CA SER A 128 -8.55 7.05 28.31
C SER A 128 -7.47 7.42 27.29
N LEU A 129 -6.68 6.44 26.90
CA LEU A 129 -5.72 6.59 25.82
C LEU A 129 -6.48 6.65 24.49
N THR A 130 -6.31 7.69 23.69
CA THR A 130 -7.02 7.86 22.42
C THR A 130 -6.01 8.05 21.29
N HIS A 131 -6.31 7.47 20.13
CA HIS A 131 -5.55 7.65 18.89
C HIS A 131 -6.52 7.70 17.71
N THR A 132 -6.19 8.49 16.70
CA THR A 132 -6.94 8.53 15.45
C THR A 132 -6.01 8.09 14.34
N ILE A 133 -6.51 7.22 13.48
CA ILE A 133 -5.77 6.68 12.34
C ILE A 133 -6.59 7.04 11.11
N GLU A 134 -5.97 7.70 10.16
CA GLU A 134 -6.57 7.97 8.86
C GLU A 134 -6.35 6.77 7.95
N VAL A 135 -7.43 6.18 7.45
CA VAL A 135 -7.35 5.12 6.44
C VAL A 135 -7.55 5.73 5.07
N VAL A 136 -6.49 5.72 4.26
CA VAL A 136 -6.47 6.33 2.92
C VAL A 136 -6.59 5.27 1.83
N GLU A 137 -6.79 5.74 0.60
CA GLU A 137 -6.77 4.87 -0.57
C GLU A 137 -5.35 4.31 -0.75
N PRO A 138 -5.19 3.04 -1.15
CA PRO A 138 -3.87 2.51 -1.50
C PRO A 138 -3.25 3.31 -2.63
N VAL A 139 -1.92 3.39 -2.65
CA VAL A 139 -1.19 3.93 -3.80
C VAL A 139 -1.57 3.09 -5.03
N ALA A 140 -1.99 3.78 -6.09
CA ALA A 140 -2.45 3.15 -7.31
C ALA A 140 -1.26 3.02 -8.27
N GLN A 141 -1.15 1.86 -8.92
CA GLN A 141 -0.14 1.61 -9.95
C GLN A 141 -0.85 1.41 -11.29
N ALA A 142 -0.22 1.84 -12.39
CA ALA A 142 -0.70 1.49 -13.72
C ALA A 142 -0.69 -0.04 -13.91
N PRO A 143 -1.63 -0.57 -14.71
CA PRO A 143 -1.50 -1.93 -15.18
C PRO A 143 -0.31 -2.07 -16.13
N VAL A 144 0.35 -3.22 -16.15
CA VAL A 144 1.37 -3.51 -17.16
C VAL A 144 0.71 -4.26 -18.32
N LEU A 145 0.58 -3.61 -19.47
CA LEU A 145 0.04 -4.17 -20.69
C LEU A 145 1.16 -4.76 -21.56
N ASN A 146 1.16 -6.08 -21.67
CA ASN A 146 2.07 -6.80 -22.54
C ASN A 146 1.38 -7.12 -23.86
N ALA A 147 1.83 -6.47 -24.95
CA ALA A 147 1.43 -6.75 -26.32
C ALA A 147 2.65 -6.96 -27.21
N PRO A 148 2.53 -7.69 -28.34
CA PRO A 148 3.59 -7.73 -29.34
C PRO A 148 3.91 -6.32 -29.83
N VAL A 149 5.18 -5.92 -29.85
CA VAL A 149 5.60 -4.65 -30.49
C VAL A 149 5.34 -4.69 -32.00
N ARG A 150 5.44 -5.88 -32.60
CA ARG A 150 5.35 -6.09 -34.04
C ARG A 150 4.66 -7.40 -34.41
N GLU A 151 3.86 -7.35 -35.47
CA GLU A 151 3.21 -8.49 -36.10
C GLU A 151 3.43 -8.47 -37.63
N ILE A 152 3.92 -9.58 -38.19
CA ILE A 152 4.24 -9.69 -39.63
C ILE A 152 3.27 -10.66 -40.30
N LEU A 153 2.61 -10.19 -41.35
CA LEU A 153 1.71 -10.97 -42.20
C LEU A 153 2.38 -11.31 -43.53
N GLU A 154 2.42 -12.59 -43.91
CA GLU A 154 2.91 -13.01 -45.24
C GLU A 154 1.94 -12.62 -46.37
N GLU A 155 0.65 -12.52 -46.06
CA GLU A 155 -0.43 -12.13 -46.96
C GLU A 155 -1.59 -11.47 -46.16
N PRO A 156 -2.42 -10.61 -46.77
CA PRO A 156 -3.57 -10.01 -46.10
C PRO A 156 -4.51 -11.07 -45.51
N ASN A 157 -4.71 -11.06 -44.19
CA ASN A 157 -5.45 -12.11 -43.49
C ASN A 157 -6.00 -11.62 -42.14
N LEU A 158 -6.76 -12.48 -41.47
CA LEU A 158 -7.15 -12.28 -40.07
C LEU A 158 -5.96 -12.55 -39.14
N LEU A 159 -5.75 -11.68 -38.16
CA LEU A 159 -4.69 -11.80 -37.15
C LEU A 159 -5.30 -12.17 -35.79
N TRP A 160 -4.77 -13.21 -35.17
CA TRP A 160 -5.04 -13.47 -33.76
C TRP A 160 -4.08 -12.64 -32.92
N PHE A 161 -4.57 -11.52 -32.39
CA PHE A 161 -3.79 -10.62 -31.56
C PHE A 161 -3.98 -10.99 -30.08
N GLU A 162 -2.89 -11.23 -29.37
CA GLU A 162 -2.90 -11.75 -28.00
C GLU A 162 -1.75 -11.22 -27.16
N GLY A 163 -1.92 -11.25 -25.84
CA GLY A 163 -0.95 -10.77 -24.86
C GLY A 163 -1.45 -10.97 -23.43
N SER A 164 -0.90 -10.20 -22.49
CA SER A 164 -1.30 -10.21 -21.08
C SER A 164 -1.46 -8.80 -20.50
N VAL A 165 -2.20 -8.71 -19.40
CA VAL A 165 -2.25 -7.55 -18.52
C VAL A 165 -1.89 -8.03 -17.13
N GLU A 166 -0.98 -7.33 -16.45
CA GLU A 166 -0.63 -7.57 -15.05
C GLU A 166 -1.10 -6.39 -14.20
N HIS A 167 -1.85 -6.68 -13.12
CA HIS A 167 -2.34 -5.69 -12.16
C HIS A 167 -2.85 -6.41 -10.90
N GLN A 168 -2.82 -5.77 -9.72
CA GLN A 168 -3.34 -6.35 -8.47
C GLN A 168 -4.83 -6.72 -8.58
N ASP A 169 -5.62 -5.79 -9.12
CA ASP A 169 -7.08 -5.88 -9.21
C ASP A 169 -7.55 -6.17 -10.66
N LEU A 170 -7.13 -7.30 -11.24
CA LEU A 170 -7.45 -7.69 -12.63
C LEU A 170 -8.96 -7.70 -12.94
N ASP A 171 -9.81 -7.91 -11.94
CA ASP A 171 -11.27 -7.94 -12.11
C ASP A 171 -11.87 -6.54 -12.37
N THR A 172 -11.11 -5.48 -12.11
CA THR A 172 -11.49 -4.09 -12.42
C THR A 172 -11.08 -3.64 -13.82
N CYS A 173 -10.19 -4.39 -14.47
CA CYS A 173 -9.56 -3.99 -15.71
C CYS A 173 -10.53 -4.00 -16.90
N THR A 174 -10.42 -2.96 -17.73
CA THR A 174 -11.03 -2.87 -19.05
C THR A 174 -9.97 -2.67 -20.11
N MET A 175 -10.20 -3.20 -21.31
CA MET A 175 -9.22 -3.14 -22.38
C MET A 175 -9.88 -2.81 -23.71
N GLU A 176 -9.29 -1.87 -24.44
CA GLU A 176 -9.77 -1.40 -25.74
C GLU A 176 -8.61 -1.37 -26.73
N TYR A 177 -8.95 -1.45 -28.03
CA TYR A 177 -8.00 -1.25 -29.11
C TYR A 177 -8.56 -0.29 -30.14
N SER A 178 -7.66 0.41 -30.81
CA SER A 178 -7.93 1.19 -32.00
C SER A 178 -6.86 0.91 -33.05
N VAL A 179 -7.26 0.91 -34.31
CA VAL A 179 -6.39 0.66 -35.45
C VAL A 179 -6.34 1.93 -36.30
N SER A 180 -5.22 2.19 -36.96
CA SER A 180 -5.00 3.38 -37.78
C SER A 180 -6.00 3.56 -38.94
N ASP A 181 -6.69 2.51 -39.37
CA ASP A 181 -7.80 2.55 -40.35
C ASP A 181 -9.12 3.13 -39.77
N GLY A 182 -9.16 3.37 -38.46
CA GLY A 182 -10.32 3.85 -37.71
C GLY A 182 -11.18 2.74 -37.09
N SER A 183 -10.83 1.47 -37.30
CA SER A 183 -11.43 0.33 -36.62
C SER A 183 -11.08 0.37 -35.13
N SER A 184 -12.03 -0.01 -34.27
CA SER A 184 -11.82 -0.04 -32.82
C SER A 184 -12.76 -1.05 -32.18
N GLY A 185 -12.43 -1.48 -30.96
CA GLY A 185 -13.25 -2.39 -30.20
C GLY A 185 -12.74 -2.61 -28.78
N SER A 186 -13.43 -3.47 -28.04
CA SER A 186 -13.01 -3.88 -26.71
C SER A 186 -12.48 -5.31 -26.69
N ILE A 187 -11.58 -5.58 -25.76
CA ILE A 187 -10.94 -6.88 -25.55
C ILE A 187 -11.36 -7.39 -24.19
N SER A 188 -11.69 -8.68 -24.11
CA SER A 188 -12.01 -9.33 -22.84
C SER A 188 -10.74 -9.92 -22.24
N ILE A 189 -10.41 -9.48 -21.03
CA ILE A 189 -9.30 -10.02 -20.23
C ILE A 189 -9.81 -11.26 -19.48
N LYS A 190 -9.00 -12.32 -19.42
CA LYS A 190 -9.30 -13.52 -18.64
C LYS A 190 -8.87 -13.35 -17.18
N GLU A 191 -9.34 -14.23 -16.30
CA GLU A 191 -8.96 -14.24 -14.88
C GLU A 191 -7.45 -14.40 -14.63
N ASP A 192 -6.71 -14.94 -15.61
CA ASP A 192 -5.24 -15.09 -15.56
C ASP A 192 -4.49 -13.92 -16.22
N GLY A 193 -5.17 -12.80 -16.51
CA GLY A 193 -4.60 -11.62 -17.17
C GLY A 193 -4.40 -11.77 -18.68
N SER A 194 -4.51 -13.00 -19.23
CA SER A 194 -4.33 -13.22 -20.66
C SER A 194 -5.51 -12.70 -21.47
N TRP A 195 -5.24 -12.15 -22.64
CA TRP A 195 -6.27 -11.64 -23.55
C TRP A 195 -5.99 -12.09 -24.98
N LYS A 196 -7.06 -12.10 -25.80
CA LYS A 196 -6.98 -12.48 -27.21
C LYS A 196 -8.16 -11.91 -27.99
N VAL A 197 -7.88 -11.32 -29.14
CA VAL A 197 -8.88 -10.77 -30.06
C VAL A 197 -8.53 -11.17 -31.50
N LEU A 198 -9.56 -11.26 -32.35
CA LEU A 198 -9.38 -11.51 -33.78
C LEU A 198 -9.54 -10.18 -34.51
N LEU A 199 -8.47 -9.72 -35.16
CA LEU A 199 -8.45 -8.50 -35.96
C LEU A 199 -8.50 -8.84 -37.44
N ASP A 200 -9.11 -7.97 -38.24
CA ASP A 200 -9.30 -8.17 -39.68
C ASP A 200 -8.35 -7.27 -40.47
N PHE A 201 -7.26 -7.85 -40.98
CA PHE A 201 -6.30 -7.21 -41.87
C PHE A 201 -6.42 -7.74 -43.31
N THR A 202 -7.59 -8.21 -43.73
CA THR A 202 -7.78 -8.73 -45.09
C THR A 202 -7.72 -7.65 -46.17
N GLU A 203 -7.89 -6.38 -45.80
CA GLU A 203 -7.77 -5.21 -46.67
C GLU A 203 -6.47 -4.41 -46.43
N ILE A 204 -5.50 -4.97 -45.69
CA ILE A 204 -4.21 -4.30 -45.46
C ILE A 204 -3.45 -4.10 -46.78
N GLU A 205 -3.11 -2.86 -47.08
CA GLU A 205 -2.27 -2.49 -48.24
C GLU A 205 -0.90 -1.95 -47.80
N ASP A 206 -0.87 -1.29 -46.64
CA ASP A 206 0.29 -0.68 -46.00
C ASP A 206 0.26 -0.99 -44.50
N THR A 207 1.31 -0.60 -43.78
CA THR A 207 1.44 -0.82 -42.34
C THR A 207 0.32 -0.17 -41.54
N MET A 208 -0.17 -0.89 -40.54
CA MET A 208 -1.19 -0.41 -39.62
C MET A 208 -0.66 -0.45 -38.19
N THR A 209 -1.05 0.54 -37.39
CA THR A 209 -0.73 0.57 -35.96
C THR A 209 -1.98 0.16 -35.19
N VAL A 210 -1.84 -0.81 -34.29
CA VAL A 210 -2.86 -1.19 -33.31
C VAL A 210 -2.45 -0.57 -31.98
N THR A 211 -3.15 0.49 -31.58
CA THR A 211 -3.01 1.07 -30.24
C THR A 211 -3.94 0.32 -29.30
N THR A 212 -3.37 -0.23 -28.25
CA THR A 212 -4.09 -1.00 -27.24
C THR A 212 -3.94 -0.32 -25.90
N VAL A 213 -5.05 -0.16 -25.17
CA VAL A 213 -5.07 0.52 -23.87
C VAL A 213 -5.71 -0.41 -22.85
N ALA A 214 -5.01 -0.64 -21.74
CA ALA A 214 -5.55 -1.27 -20.55
C ALA A 214 -5.81 -0.20 -19.49
N THR A 215 -6.96 -0.25 -18.83
CA THR A 215 -7.31 0.65 -17.73
C THR A 215 -7.77 -0.19 -16.55
N CYS A 216 -7.11 -0.05 -15.41
CA CYS A 216 -7.33 -0.87 -14.22
C CYS A 216 -7.42 0.00 -12.97
N GLY A 217 -8.00 -0.55 -11.91
CA GLY A 217 -8.03 0.09 -10.59
C GLY A 217 -9.42 0.23 -9.99
N LYS A 218 -9.48 0.05 -8.67
CA LYS A 218 -10.73 0.03 -7.89
C LYS A 218 -11.10 1.40 -7.31
N PHE A 219 -10.09 2.15 -6.87
CA PHE A 219 -10.23 3.47 -6.26
C PHE A 219 -9.85 4.55 -7.27
N THR A 220 -8.58 4.54 -7.66
CA THR A 220 -8.03 5.31 -8.78
C THR A 220 -7.93 4.41 -10.00
N GLN A 221 -8.29 4.93 -11.17
CA GLN A 221 -8.13 4.22 -12.44
C GLN A 221 -6.93 4.80 -13.16
N LEU A 222 -5.95 3.95 -13.45
CA LEU A 222 -4.76 4.28 -14.23
C LEU A 222 -4.74 3.43 -15.50
N SER A 223 -3.97 3.87 -16.48
CA SER A 223 -3.92 3.23 -17.78
C SER A 223 -2.50 3.03 -18.29
N ASP A 224 -2.36 2.02 -19.12
CA ASP A 224 -1.14 1.75 -19.87
C ASP A 224 -1.50 1.48 -21.33
N THR A 225 -0.62 1.91 -22.23
CA THR A 225 -0.86 1.97 -23.67
C THR A 225 0.31 1.36 -24.42
N THR A 226 0.02 0.42 -25.31
CA THR A 226 1.00 -0.18 -26.21
C THR A 226 0.66 0.10 -27.66
N GLY A 227 1.67 0.34 -28.49
CA GLY A 227 1.55 0.46 -29.96
C GLY A 227 2.12 -0.76 -30.67
N THR A 228 1.28 -1.56 -31.33
CA THR A 228 1.75 -2.69 -32.16
C THR A 228 1.76 -2.31 -33.63
N LEU A 229 2.90 -2.51 -34.31
CA LEU A 229 3.00 -2.36 -35.76
C LEU A 229 2.64 -3.66 -36.49
N VAL A 230 1.60 -3.63 -37.30
CA VAL A 230 1.16 -4.75 -38.16
C VAL A 230 1.61 -4.48 -39.59
N MET A 231 2.46 -5.36 -40.11
CA MET A 231 3.13 -5.19 -41.40
C MET A 231 2.82 -6.32 -42.37
N LEU A 232 2.89 -6.02 -43.67
CA LEU A 232 2.81 -7.00 -44.74
C LEU A 232 4.21 -7.30 -45.32
N GLU A 233 4.63 -8.57 -45.31
CA GLU A 233 5.94 -8.99 -45.81
C GLU A 233 6.03 -8.82 -47.34
N GLY A 234 7.12 -8.20 -47.81
CA GLY A 234 7.51 -8.19 -49.22
C GLY A 234 6.67 -7.29 -50.16
N GLY A 235 5.95 -6.30 -49.62
CA GLY A 235 5.02 -5.45 -50.37
C GLY A 235 5.55 -4.10 -50.89
N GLY A 236 6.59 -3.55 -50.27
CA GLY A 236 6.97 -2.13 -50.42
C GLY A 236 8.28 -1.87 -51.17
N ALA A 237 8.51 -0.58 -51.46
CA ALA A 237 9.83 -0.08 -51.81
C ALA A 237 10.68 0.04 -50.54
N ASP A 238 11.99 -0.02 -50.71
CA ASP A 238 13.02 0.14 -49.68
C ASP A 238 14.12 0.96 -50.38
N ALA A 239 14.12 2.26 -50.13
CA ALA A 239 14.84 3.24 -50.93
C ALA A 239 16.32 3.38 -50.56
N ASP A 240 16.70 3.16 -49.29
CA ASP A 240 18.10 3.14 -48.85
C ASP A 240 18.68 1.71 -48.67
N GLY A 241 17.84 0.68 -48.67
CA GLY A 241 18.23 -0.74 -48.71
C GLY A 241 18.53 -1.34 -47.34
N ASP A 242 18.09 -0.69 -46.26
CA ASP A 242 18.39 -1.09 -44.89
C ASP A 242 17.64 -2.37 -44.44
N GLY A 243 16.57 -2.74 -45.15
CA GLY A 243 15.73 -3.91 -44.88
C GLY A 243 14.34 -3.59 -44.32
N ILE A 244 14.05 -2.33 -44.04
CA ILE A 244 12.73 -1.80 -43.66
C ILE A 244 12.09 -1.19 -44.92
N GLN A 245 10.76 -1.21 -45.02
CA GLN A 245 10.06 -0.71 -46.21
C GLN A 245 9.76 0.78 -46.03
N ASP A 246 9.78 1.60 -47.10
CA ASP A 246 9.54 3.05 -47.06
C ASP A 246 8.23 3.47 -46.34
N THR A 247 7.26 2.56 -46.21
CA THR A 247 5.98 2.79 -45.53
C THR A 247 6.02 2.53 -44.01
N THR A 248 7.00 1.76 -43.55
CA THR A 248 7.32 1.48 -42.14
C THR A 248 8.54 2.24 -41.66
N ASP A 249 9.34 2.72 -42.60
CA ASP A 249 10.60 3.39 -42.37
C ASP A 249 10.36 4.87 -42.02
N ARG A 250 10.86 5.33 -40.87
CA ARG A 250 10.83 6.76 -40.50
C ARG A 250 11.95 7.56 -41.15
N CYS A 251 12.98 6.86 -41.62
CA CYS A 251 14.11 7.36 -42.38
C CYS A 251 14.21 6.78 -43.82
N PRO A 252 13.17 6.81 -44.70
CA PRO A 252 13.17 6.10 -46.00
C PRO A 252 14.27 6.48 -47.01
N ASN A 253 15.09 7.50 -46.72
CA ASN A 253 16.19 7.90 -47.57
C ASN A 253 17.44 8.17 -46.71
N GLY A 254 17.56 7.47 -45.59
CA GLY A 254 18.58 7.60 -44.58
C GLY A 254 19.84 6.81 -44.94
N ILE A 255 20.52 6.34 -43.92
CA ILE A 255 21.69 5.48 -44.03
C ILE A 255 21.19 4.05 -44.23
N GLY A 256 21.51 3.45 -45.38
CA GLY A 256 21.11 2.06 -45.65
C GLY A 256 22.24 1.19 -46.18
N GLU A 257 21.90 0.28 -47.09
CA GLU A 257 22.86 -0.67 -47.68
C GLU A 257 23.97 0.05 -48.44
N ALA A 258 23.70 1.22 -49.03
CA ALA A 258 24.71 2.01 -49.75
C ALA A 258 25.85 2.49 -48.84
N GLU A 259 25.54 2.78 -47.58
CA GLU A 259 26.46 3.19 -46.51
C GLU A 259 27.00 1.98 -45.72
N GLY A 260 26.47 0.79 -45.99
CA GLY A 260 26.90 -0.47 -45.38
C GLY A 260 26.22 -0.79 -44.05
N TRP A 261 25.05 -0.21 -43.82
CA TRP A 261 24.19 -0.49 -42.66
C TRP A 261 22.94 -1.26 -43.10
N LYS A 262 22.34 -1.98 -42.15
CA LYS A 262 21.03 -2.61 -42.25
C LYS A 262 20.41 -2.59 -40.85
N SER A 263 19.11 -2.33 -40.80
CA SER A 263 18.31 -2.39 -39.57
C SER A 263 18.52 -3.72 -38.83
N ASN A 264 18.70 -3.61 -37.51
CA ASN A 264 18.77 -4.73 -36.57
C ASN A 264 18.68 -4.23 -35.13
N GLN A 265 18.16 -5.09 -34.25
CA GLN A 265 18.01 -4.92 -32.79
C GLN A 265 19.19 -4.38 -31.95
N ASN A 266 20.37 -4.09 -32.52
CA ASN A 266 21.47 -3.46 -31.78
C ASN A 266 21.75 -2.02 -32.23
N THR A 267 21.16 -1.56 -33.33
CA THR A 267 21.43 -0.26 -33.95
C THR A 267 20.19 0.37 -34.59
N ASP A 268 19.03 -0.21 -34.29
CA ASP A 268 17.66 0.12 -34.71
C ASP A 268 16.80 -0.67 -33.71
N LYS A 269 16.53 -0.07 -32.54
CA LYS A 269 15.96 -0.80 -31.40
C LYS A 269 14.47 -1.07 -31.57
N ASP A 270 13.75 -0.10 -32.09
CA ASP A 270 12.33 -0.17 -32.37
C ASP A 270 11.98 -0.73 -33.77
N ASP A 271 13.00 -1.02 -34.59
CA ASP A 271 12.89 -1.52 -35.96
C ASP A 271 12.12 -0.54 -36.88
N ASP A 272 12.25 0.77 -36.65
CA ASP A 272 11.56 1.81 -37.42
C ASP A 272 12.31 2.26 -38.69
N GLY A 273 13.51 1.70 -38.95
CA GLY A 273 14.33 1.99 -40.13
C GLY A 273 15.28 3.19 -39.96
N CYS A 274 15.17 3.92 -38.85
CA CYS A 274 16.19 4.88 -38.45
C CYS A 274 17.32 4.18 -37.68
N ARG A 275 18.52 4.74 -37.80
CA ARG A 275 19.68 4.25 -37.05
C ARG A 275 19.85 5.04 -35.75
N ASP A 276 19.74 4.34 -34.62
CA ASP A 276 19.84 4.88 -33.25
C ASP A 276 20.96 5.93 -33.08
N VAL A 277 22.15 5.64 -33.59
CA VAL A 277 23.34 6.44 -33.27
C VAL A 277 23.35 7.85 -33.88
N ASP A 278 22.60 8.11 -34.95
CA ASP A 278 22.65 9.39 -35.67
C ASP A 278 21.46 9.78 -36.56
N GLU A 279 20.45 8.93 -36.72
CA GLU A 279 19.24 9.25 -37.48
C GLU A 279 17.95 9.19 -36.65
N ASP A 280 17.98 8.43 -35.55
CA ASP A 280 16.93 8.42 -34.55
C ASP A 280 17.27 9.35 -33.37
N ASP A 281 16.23 9.95 -32.79
CA ASP A 281 16.34 10.75 -31.55
C ASP A 281 15.40 10.17 -30.45
N ASP A 282 14.77 9.01 -30.70
CA ASP A 282 13.78 8.29 -29.86
C ASP A 282 13.89 6.78 -30.15
N ASP A 283 14.93 6.14 -29.58
CA ASP A 283 15.39 4.78 -29.93
C ASP A 283 14.35 3.67 -29.64
N ASP A 284 13.39 3.89 -28.72
CA ASP A 284 12.38 2.89 -28.36
C ASP A 284 10.93 3.29 -28.70
N ASN A 285 10.74 4.51 -29.19
CA ASN A 285 9.51 5.03 -29.72
C ASN A 285 8.36 5.14 -28.71
N ASP A 286 8.68 5.32 -27.43
CA ASP A 286 7.72 5.56 -26.36
C ASP A 286 7.15 7.01 -26.36
N GLY A 287 7.80 7.92 -27.09
CA GLY A 287 7.42 9.33 -27.25
C GLY A 287 8.27 10.33 -26.44
N VAL A 288 9.23 9.86 -25.65
CA VAL A 288 10.28 10.63 -24.98
C VAL A 288 11.53 10.57 -25.86
N LEU A 289 12.27 11.69 -25.97
CA LEU A 289 13.48 11.71 -26.80
C LEU A 289 14.66 11.20 -25.96
N ASP A 290 15.63 10.49 -26.56
CA ASP A 290 16.82 9.93 -25.91
C ASP A 290 17.60 10.92 -25.01
N LEU A 291 17.50 12.21 -25.33
CA LEU A 291 18.15 13.28 -24.55
C LEU A 291 17.54 13.46 -23.14
N HIS A 292 16.26 13.14 -23.01
CA HIS A 292 15.48 13.23 -21.77
C HIS A 292 15.05 11.86 -21.25
N ASP A 293 15.35 10.80 -22.00
CA ASP A 293 15.01 9.43 -21.67
C ASP A 293 16.09 8.76 -20.80
N LEU A 294 15.71 8.23 -19.64
CA LEU A 294 16.58 7.43 -18.77
C LEU A 294 16.55 5.92 -19.12
N CYS A 295 15.56 5.49 -19.88
CA CYS A 295 15.33 4.12 -20.33
C CYS A 295 15.14 3.99 -21.86
N PRO A 296 16.06 4.50 -22.73
CA PRO A 296 15.92 4.57 -24.20
C PRO A 296 15.92 3.22 -24.95
N ASP A 297 15.82 2.12 -24.21
CA ASP A 297 15.77 0.75 -24.74
C ASP A 297 14.43 0.06 -24.35
N SER A 298 13.47 0.79 -23.79
CA SER A 298 12.23 0.29 -23.18
C SER A 298 11.09 0.19 -24.21
N LEU A 299 11.12 -0.89 -25.00
CA LEU A 299 10.21 -1.03 -26.14
C LEU A 299 8.78 -1.43 -25.77
N GLY A 300 7.83 -0.94 -26.57
CA GLY A 300 6.50 -1.55 -26.73
C GLY A 300 5.36 -0.94 -25.94
N TRP A 301 5.63 0.12 -25.20
CA TRP A 301 4.65 0.92 -24.47
C TRP A 301 4.74 2.39 -24.95
N ILE A 302 3.96 3.28 -24.35
CA ILE A 302 3.96 4.70 -24.68
C ILE A 302 4.00 5.47 -23.37
N SER A 303 4.98 6.37 -23.23
CA SER A 303 5.08 7.27 -22.08
C SER A 303 3.79 8.07 -21.92
N SER A 304 3.20 7.93 -20.73
CA SER A 304 1.96 8.59 -20.38
C SER A 304 1.97 8.93 -18.89
N PRO A 305 1.31 10.02 -18.45
CA PRO A 305 1.35 10.42 -17.04
C PRO A 305 0.80 9.41 -16.04
N ASP A 306 0.15 8.34 -16.52
CA ASP A 306 -0.36 7.26 -15.68
C ASP A 306 0.67 6.14 -15.46
N ALA A 307 1.64 5.97 -16.37
CA ALA A 307 2.60 4.85 -16.42
C ALA A 307 4.08 5.29 -16.49
N ASP A 308 4.31 6.60 -16.61
CA ASP A 308 5.59 7.31 -16.56
C ASP A 308 5.29 8.67 -15.88
N PHE A 309 5.35 8.67 -14.54
CA PHE A 309 4.83 9.76 -13.73
C PHE A 309 5.67 11.03 -13.82
N ASP A 310 6.99 10.91 -13.88
CA ASP A 310 7.93 12.02 -13.99
C ASP A 310 8.26 12.41 -15.46
N SER A 311 7.85 11.58 -16.41
CA SER A 311 8.05 11.75 -17.85
C SER A 311 9.51 11.66 -18.29
N ASP A 312 10.28 10.76 -17.66
CA ASP A 312 11.68 10.51 -17.99
C ASP A 312 11.91 9.32 -18.93
N GLY A 313 10.84 8.74 -19.50
CA GLY A 313 10.94 7.63 -20.47
C GLY A 313 11.15 6.26 -19.82
N CYS A 314 11.12 6.17 -18.49
CA CYS A 314 11.05 4.90 -17.79
C CYS A 314 9.60 4.53 -17.44
N HIS A 315 9.23 3.27 -17.64
CA HIS A 315 7.93 2.77 -17.22
C HIS A 315 7.94 2.51 -15.70
N ASP A 316 7.12 3.24 -14.93
CA ASP A 316 7.03 3.22 -13.46
C ASP A 316 7.04 1.79 -12.88
N THR A 317 6.19 0.92 -13.45
CA THR A 317 6.02 -0.45 -12.92
C THR A 317 7.06 -1.49 -13.38
N GLU A 318 7.79 -1.26 -14.48
CA GLU A 318 8.68 -2.28 -15.07
C GLU A 318 10.17 -1.92 -15.03
N SER A 319 10.51 -0.64 -15.20
CA SER A 319 11.89 -0.19 -15.43
C SER A 319 12.33 1.00 -14.61
N ASP A 320 11.41 1.71 -13.97
CA ASP A 320 11.73 2.77 -13.01
C ASP A 320 11.81 2.23 -11.57
N GLU A 321 12.69 2.83 -10.76
CA GLU A 321 12.78 2.56 -9.32
C GLU A 321 12.64 3.84 -8.47
N ASP A 322 12.39 5.00 -9.09
CA ASP A 322 12.28 6.35 -8.50
C ASP A 322 11.24 7.17 -9.29
N ASP A 323 9.96 6.81 -9.11
CA ASP A 323 8.83 7.22 -9.96
C ASP A 323 8.60 8.76 -10.00
N ASP A 324 9.15 9.55 -9.06
CA ASP A 324 9.09 11.03 -9.08
C ASP A 324 10.45 11.74 -9.24
N ASN A 325 11.53 10.95 -9.30
CA ASN A 325 12.91 11.31 -9.62
C ASN A 325 13.48 12.37 -8.66
N ASP A 326 13.11 12.27 -7.39
CA ASP A 326 13.64 13.10 -6.31
C ASP A 326 14.99 12.55 -5.77
N GLY A 327 15.36 11.32 -6.11
CA GLY A 327 16.59 10.64 -5.71
C GLY A 327 16.47 9.67 -4.54
N VAL A 328 15.26 9.41 -4.05
CA VAL A 328 14.90 8.32 -3.11
C VAL A 328 14.20 7.22 -3.91
N LEU A 329 14.56 5.96 -3.68
CA LEU A 329 13.93 4.86 -4.39
C LEU A 329 12.54 4.59 -3.82
N ASP A 330 11.55 4.20 -4.64
CA ASP A 330 10.15 3.99 -4.21
C ASP A 330 10.02 3.04 -3.01
N VAL A 331 10.94 2.09 -2.89
CA VAL A 331 10.97 1.11 -1.79
C VAL A 331 11.33 1.71 -0.42
N ASP A 332 12.03 2.83 -0.44
CA ASP A 332 12.47 3.61 0.72
C ASP A 332 11.73 4.96 0.81
N ASP A 333 10.85 5.27 -0.15
CA ASP A 333 10.07 6.52 -0.26
C ASP A 333 8.66 6.39 0.35
N SER A 334 8.27 7.35 1.19
CA SER A 334 6.93 7.49 1.76
C SER A 334 5.93 8.12 0.78
N CYS A 335 6.43 8.81 -0.24
CA CYS A 335 5.73 9.57 -1.29
C CYS A 335 6.25 9.21 -2.71
N PRO A 336 6.22 7.93 -3.15
CA PRO A 336 6.79 7.52 -4.44
C PRO A 336 6.17 8.21 -5.67
N TYR A 337 4.93 8.70 -5.56
CA TYR A 337 4.30 9.55 -6.58
C TYR A 337 4.14 10.99 -6.08
N GLY A 338 5.25 11.56 -5.64
CA GLY A 338 5.34 12.87 -5.02
C GLY A 338 5.43 14.00 -6.05
N ARG A 339 6.04 15.10 -5.64
CA ARG A 339 6.19 16.24 -6.51
C ARG A 339 7.36 16.00 -7.44
N VAL A 340 7.16 16.02 -8.74
CA VAL A 340 8.30 15.97 -9.68
C VAL A 340 9.14 17.27 -9.71
N GLY A 341 10.44 17.14 -10.00
CA GLY A 341 11.33 18.25 -10.33
C GLY A 341 12.00 18.96 -9.13
N TRP A 342 12.18 18.26 -8.02
CA TRP A 342 13.07 18.65 -6.92
C TRP A 342 14.02 17.49 -6.62
N SER A 343 14.69 17.51 -5.46
CA SER A 343 15.49 16.37 -5.03
C SER A 343 15.51 16.28 -3.51
N SER A 344 15.47 15.08 -2.97
CA SER A 344 15.63 14.83 -1.54
C SER A 344 17.00 15.30 -1.06
N THR A 345 16.98 16.25 -0.12
CA THR A 345 18.17 16.78 0.54
C THR A 345 17.81 17.19 1.95
N LEU A 346 18.79 17.22 2.86
CA LEU A 346 18.64 17.70 4.26
C LEU A 346 18.06 19.15 4.44
N TYR A 347 17.70 19.84 3.37
CA TYR A 347 17.02 21.14 3.40
C TYR A 347 15.59 21.10 2.84
N THR A 348 15.26 20.11 2.02
CA THR A 348 13.96 19.93 1.35
C THR A 348 13.19 18.71 1.84
N ASP A 349 13.90 17.72 2.38
CA ASP A 349 13.41 16.49 3.00
C ASP A 349 14.37 16.21 4.18
N TRP A 350 13.92 16.54 5.39
CA TRP A 350 14.80 16.58 6.55
C TRP A 350 15.06 15.20 7.16
N ASP A 351 14.08 14.31 7.18
CA ASP A 351 14.20 12.95 7.70
C ASP A 351 14.66 11.93 6.63
N GLY A 352 14.58 12.30 5.35
CA GLY A 352 15.10 11.55 4.22
C GLY A 352 14.12 10.50 3.72
N ASP A 353 12.81 10.74 3.84
CA ASP A 353 11.77 9.78 3.50
C ASP A 353 11.17 9.97 2.10
N GLY A 354 11.71 10.89 1.30
CA GLY A 354 11.28 11.16 -0.09
C GLY A 354 10.04 12.06 -0.20
N CYS A 355 9.44 12.47 0.93
CA CYS A 355 8.36 13.45 0.91
C CYS A 355 8.91 14.89 1.01
N LEU A 356 8.44 15.79 0.14
CA LEU A 356 8.81 17.21 0.23
C LEU A 356 8.21 17.88 1.50
N ASP A 357 9.06 18.33 2.42
CA ASP A 357 8.71 19.05 3.68
C ASP A 357 7.68 20.18 3.48
N LEU A 358 7.70 20.83 2.30
CA LEU A 358 6.93 22.05 2.07
C LEU A 358 5.45 21.80 1.78
N ASP A 359 5.13 20.67 1.15
CA ASP A 359 3.80 20.41 0.58
C ASP A 359 3.29 18.97 0.80
N GLU A 360 4.17 17.99 1.05
CA GLU A 360 3.84 16.54 1.03
C GLU A 360 4.03 15.88 2.38
N ASP A 361 5.00 16.34 3.17
CA ASP A 361 5.19 15.92 4.55
C ASP A 361 4.54 16.90 5.55
N ASN A 362 3.93 16.36 6.61
CA ASN A 362 3.42 17.13 7.75
C ASN A 362 4.20 16.86 9.05
N ASP A 363 5.19 15.97 9.02
CA ASP A 363 6.00 15.52 10.15
C ASP A 363 7.50 15.52 9.80
N ASP A 364 8.02 16.70 9.40
CA ASP A 364 9.35 16.96 8.83
C ASP A 364 10.56 16.33 9.58
N ASP A 365 10.42 15.82 10.81
CA ASP A 365 11.51 15.18 11.55
C ASP A 365 11.20 13.80 12.16
N ASN A 366 10.02 13.24 11.90
CA ASN A 366 9.61 11.85 12.19
C ASN A 366 9.90 11.43 13.65
N ASP A 367 9.60 12.32 14.63
CA ASP A 367 10.08 12.28 16.03
C ASP A 367 9.11 11.76 17.12
#